data_AF-G7W6N2-F1
#
_entry.id   AF-G7W6N2-F1
#
_cell.length_a   1.000
_cell.length_b   1.000
_cell.length_c   1.000
_cell.angle_alpha   90.00
_cell.angle_beta   90.00
_cell.angle_gamma   90.00
#
_symmetry.space_group_name_H-M   'P 1'
#
loop_
_entity.id
_entity.type
_entity.pdbx_description
1 polymer ?
#
loop_
_entity_poly.entity_id
_entity_poly.type
_entity_poly.pdbx_seq_one_letter_code
_entity_poly.pdbx_strand_id
1 'polypeptide(L)'
;MSLNNFRDEAGEFLKLIAAKNDMSDTLKINMLEEEFNILKEVMDNPDKLKHQIYDMLFILFEIASDHQFDLDSEWNEGRKRKEAKYISTCKE
;
A
#
# COMPACT_ATOMS: atom_id res chain seq x y z
N MET A 1 -3.18 -8.56 13.81
CA MET A 1 -2.58 -7.26 13.49
C MET A 1 -3.57 -6.51 12.62
N SER A 2 -3.72 -5.22 12.87
CA SER A 2 -4.60 -4.37 12.07
C SER A 2 -3.80 -3.66 10.98
N LEU A 3 -4.45 -3.07 9.97
CA LEU A 3 -3.76 -2.31 8.93
C LEU A 3 -3.10 -1.06 9.50
N ASN A 4 -3.69 -0.48 10.55
CA ASN A 4 -3.07 0.63 11.27
C ASN A 4 -1.78 0.21 11.98
N ASN A 5 -1.64 -1.03 12.45
CA ASN A 5 -0.37 -1.49 13.02
C ASN A 5 0.75 -1.51 11.96
N PHE A 6 0.45 -2.00 10.75
CA PHE A 6 1.45 -2.03 9.66
C PHE A 6 1.80 -0.62 9.16
N ARG A 7 0.80 0.28 9.12
CA ARG A 7 1.00 1.71 8.87
C ARG A 7 1.96 2.31 9.91
N ASP A 8 1.69 2.09 11.20
CA ASP A 8 2.48 2.66 12.28
C ASP A 8 3.91 2.10 12.29
N GLU A 9 4.08 0.79 12.07
CA GLU A 9 5.39 0.17 11.92
C GLU A 9 6.18 0.74 10.74
N ALA A 10 5.55 0.93 9.57
CA ALA A 10 6.19 1.55 8.41
C ALA A 10 6.59 3.00 8.69
N GLY A 11 5.71 3.77 9.33
CA GLY A 11 5.99 5.14 9.75
C GLY A 11 7.12 5.24 10.78
N GLU A 12 7.15 4.35 11.76
CA GLU A 12 8.23 4.30 12.76
C GLU A 12 9.56 3.87 12.15
N PHE A 13 9.55 2.85 11.29
CA PHE A 13 10.74 2.40 10.56
C PHE A 13 11.33 3.54 9.72
N LEU A 14 10.48 4.29 9.04
CA LEU A 14 10.91 5.46 8.28
C LEU A 14 11.38 6.59 9.19
N LYS A 15 10.75 6.86 10.34
CA LYS A 15 11.31 7.84 11.30
C LYS A 15 12.69 7.46 11.81
N LEU A 16 12.96 6.16 11.96
CA LEU A 16 14.26 5.64 12.39
C LEU A 16 15.34 5.77 11.31
N ILE A 17 14.98 5.63 10.03
CA ILE A 17 15.91 5.71 8.90
C ILE A 17 16.01 7.14 8.34
N ALA A 18 14.91 7.89 8.36
CA ALA A 18 14.74 9.23 7.83
C ALA A 18 15.01 10.31 8.87
N ALA A 19 16.10 10.21 9.61
CA ALA A 19 16.65 11.34 10.36
C ALA A 19 17.10 12.53 9.47
N LYS A 20 16.72 12.61 8.17
CA LYS A 20 17.20 13.70 7.30
C LYS A 20 16.45 14.09 6.01
N ASN A 21 15.41 13.40 5.54
CA ASN A 21 14.71 13.83 4.31
C ASN A 21 13.21 13.57 4.41
N ASP A 22 12.43 14.64 4.57
CA ASP A 22 11.00 14.64 4.24
C ASP A 22 10.87 14.35 2.74
N MET A 23 10.59 13.09 2.38
CA MET A 23 10.23 12.75 1.01
C MET A 23 8.82 13.25 0.76
N SER A 24 8.62 14.06 -0.29
CA SER A 24 7.30 14.56 -0.66
C SER A 24 6.41 13.43 -1.18
N ASP A 25 5.09 13.57 -0.99
CA ASP A 25 4.11 12.63 -1.54
C ASP A 25 4.30 12.40 -3.05
N THR A 26 4.67 13.43 -3.80
CA THR A 26 4.96 13.33 -5.23
C THR A 26 6.09 12.35 -5.53
N LEU A 27 7.16 12.36 -4.72
CA LEU A 27 8.27 11.44 -4.89
C LEU A 27 7.84 10.00 -4.59
N LYS A 28 7.03 9.80 -3.54
CA LYS A 28 6.49 8.49 -3.15
C LYS A 28 5.57 7.91 -4.22
N ILE A 29 4.75 8.76 -4.85
CA ILE A 29 3.90 8.36 -5.98
C ILE A 29 4.74 7.96 -7.20
N ASN A 30 5.82 8.69 -7.51
CA ASN A 30 6.73 8.30 -8.60
C ASN A 30 7.42 6.95 -8.31
N MET A 31 7.87 6.73 -7.06
CA MET A 31 8.42 5.43 -6.66
C MET A 31 7.37 4.32 -6.81
N LEU A 32 6.12 4.56 -6.41
CA LEU A 32 5.04 3.59 -6.60
C LEU A 32 4.81 3.27 -8.09
N GLU A 33 4.94 4.25 -8.99
CA GLU A 33 4.85 4.05 -10.43
C GLU A 33 5.99 3.16 -10.97
N GLU A 34 7.21 3.38 -10.50
CA GLU A 34 8.37 2.54 -10.83
C GLU A 34 8.14 1.10 -10.36
N GLU A 35 7.74 0.91 -9.11
CA GLU A 35 7.45 -0.43 -8.56
C GLU A 35 6.30 -1.12 -9.31
N PHE A 36 5.28 -0.36 -9.75
CA PHE A 36 4.18 -0.90 -10.54
C PHE A 36 4.60 -1.33 -11.95
N ASN A 37 5.58 -0.64 -12.56
CA ASN A 37 6.11 -1.07 -13.85
C ASN A 37 6.92 -2.35 -13.72
N ILE A 38 7.74 -2.49 -12.68
CA ILE A 38 8.44 -3.74 -12.37
C ILE A 38 7.44 -4.87 -12.10
N LEU A 39 6.32 -4.59 -11.39
CA LEU A 39 5.25 -5.58 -11.15
C LEU A 39 4.75 -6.22 -12.45
N LYS A 40 4.53 -5.41 -13.49
CA LYS A 40 4.07 -5.90 -14.79
C LYS A 40 5.07 -6.85 -15.44
N GLU A 41 6.36 -6.63 -15.22
CA GLU A 41 7.43 -7.45 -15.79
C GLU A 41 7.64 -8.76 -15.03
N VAL A 42 7.34 -8.79 -13.73
CA VAL A 42 7.58 -9.95 -12.87
C VAL A 42 6.35 -10.83 -12.62
N MET A 43 5.22 -10.57 -13.29
CA MET A 43 3.97 -11.33 -13.09
C MET A 43 4.13 -12.84 -13.29
N ASP A 44 5.04 -13.26 -14.17
CA ASP A 44 5.29 -14.67 -14.46
C ASP A 44 6.23 -15.34 -13.44
N ASN A 45 6.75 -14.60 -12.47
CA ASN A 45 7.65 -15.09 -11.44
C ASN A 45 7.05 -14.89 -10.04
N PRO A 46 6.47 -15.93 -9.42
CA PRO A 46 5.81 -15.84 -8.12
C PRO A 46 6.70 -15.31 -6.98
N ASP A 47 7.99 -15.65 -7.01
CA ASP A 47 8.94 -15.20 -5.99
C ASP A 47 9.28 -13.73 -6.13
N LYS A 48 9.36 -13.19 -7.34
CA LYS A 48 9.55 -11.75 -7.55
C LYS A 48 8.26 -10.97 -7.33
N LEU A 49 7.13 -11.56 -7.71
CA LEU A 49 5.81 -10.97 -7.54
C LEU A 49 5.49 -10.68 -6.07
N LYS A 50 5.77 -11.62 -5.15
CA LYS A 50 5.55 -11.39 -3.71
C LYS A 50 6.39 -10.22 -3.16
N HIS A 51 7.64 -10.08 -3.62
CA HIS A 51 8.51 -8.99 -3.20
C HIS A 51 7.98 -7.66 -3.70
N GLN A 52 7.56 -7.63 -4.97
CA GLN A 52 7.03 -6.43 -5.57
C GLN A 52 5.73 -5.94 -4.94
N ILE A 53 4.85 -6.87 -4.58
CA ILE A 53 3.63 -6.55 -3.83
C ILE A 53 3.99 -5.97 -2.46
N TYR A 54 4.98 -6.54 -1.78
CA TYR A 54 5.45 -6.03 -0.49
C TYR A 54 6.01 -4.60 -0.62
N ASP A 55 6.85 -4.34 -1.62
CA ASP A 55 7.48 -3.04 -1.83
C ASP A 55 6.44 -1.94 -2.12
N MET A 56 5.45 -2.23 -2.97
CA MET A 56 4.34 -1.29 -3.20
C MET A 56 3.48 -1.07 -1.94
N LEU A 57 3.20 -2.13 -1.16
CA LEU A 57 2.45 -2.00 0.09
C LEU A 57 3.18 -1.12 1.08
N PHE A 58 4.50 -1.24 1.16
CA PHE A 58 5.33 -0.45 2.06
C PHE A 58 5.21 1.05 1.76
N ILE A 59 5.31 1.44 0.49
CA ILE A 59 5.13 2.84 0.04
C ILE A 59 3.72 3.35 0.36
N LEU A 60 2.70 2.52 0.19
CA LEU A 60 1.31 2.90 0.51
C LEU A 60 1.11 3.09 2.02
N PHE A 61 1.70 2.24 2.85
CA PHE A 61 1.66 2.37 4.31
C PHE A 61 2.42 3.61 4.79
N GLU A 62 3.53 3.95 4.15
CA GLU A 62 4.26 5.20 4.38
C GLU A 62 3.37 6.43 4.15
N ILE A 63 2.73 6.52 2.98
CA ILE A 63 1.80 7.63 2.68
C ILE A 63 0.65 7.65 3.70
N ALA A 64 0.07 6.49 4.01
CA ALA A 64 -1.01 6.43 5.00
C ALA A 64 -0.57 6.86 6.40
N SER A 65 0.68 6.57 6.79
CA SER A 65 1.26 6.99 8.06
C SER A 65 1.43 8.50 8.14
N ASP A 66 1.99 9.11 7.10
CA ASP A 66 2.24 10.56 7.06
C ASP A 66 0.95 11.37 7.19
N HIS A 67 -0.11 10.90 6.53
CA HIS A 67 -1.43 11.51 6.57
C HIS A 67 -2.29 11.03 7.76
N GLN A 68 -1.76 10.13 8.61
CA GLN A 68 -2.46 9.54 9.75
C GLN A 68 -3.81 8.89 9.39
N PHE A 69 -3.92 8.30 8.20
CA PHE A 69 -5.17 7.71 7.73
C PHE A 69 -5.53 6.44 8.50
N ASP A 70 -6.81 6.31 8.85
CA ASP A 70 -7.35 5.09 9.46
C ASP A 70 -7.67 4.05 8.38
N LEU A 71 -6.70 3.18 8.13
CA LEU A 71 -6.82 2.11 7.14
C LEU A 71 -7.78 1.01 7.58
N ASP A 72 -7.97 0.80 8.88
CA ASP A 72 -8.91 -0.20 9.39
C ASP A 72 -10.36 0.23 9.13
N SER A 73 -10.67 1.50 9.37
CA SER A 73 -11.98 2.06 9.05
C SER A 73 -12.25 2.02 7.54
N GLU A 74 -11.31 2.49 6.73
CA GLU A 74 -11.44 2.47 5.27
C GLU A 74 -11.53 1.03 4.72
N TRP A 75 -10.85 0.07 5.32
CA TRP A 75 -10.96 -1.35 4.95
C TRP A 75 -12.36 -1.92 5.24
N ASN A 76 -12.95 -1.57 6.37
CA ASN A 76 -14.29 -2.01 6.73
C ASN A 76 -15.36 -1.40 5.82
N GLU A 77 -15.24 -0.12 5.48
CA GLU A 77 -16.13 0.52 4.52
C GLU A 77 -15.92 -0.01 3.10
N GLY A 78 -14.66 -0.10 2.67
CA GLY A 78 -14.25 -0.61 1.39
C GLY A 78 -14.71 -2.04 1.16
N ARG A 79 -14.69 -2.89 2.20
CA ARG A 79 -15.23 -4.27 2.13
C ARG A 79 -16.71 -4.25 1.78
N LYS A 80 -17.53 -3.43 2.44
CA LYS A 80 -18.98 -3.33 2.16
C LYS A 80 -19.24 -2.83 0.74
N ARG A 81 -18.47 -1.84 0.28
CA ARG A 81 -18.56 -1.32 -1.10
C ARG A 81 -18.16 -2.37 -2.14
N LYS A 82 -17.06 -3.09 -1.89
CA LYS A 82 -16.56 -4.15 -2.78
C LYS A 82 -17.49 -5.36 -2.79
N GLU A 83 -18.03 -5.77 -1.65
CA GLU A 83 -19.02 -6.85 -1.54
C GLU A 83 -20.24 -6.54 -2.42
N ALA A 84 -20.79 -5.32 -2.35
CA ALA A 84 -21.86 -4.89 -3.23
C ALA A 84 -21.47 -4.94 -4.72
N LYS A 85 -20.25 -4.49 -5.06
CA LYS A 85 -19.74 -4.50 -6.43
C LYS A 85 -19.53 -5.93 -6.96
N TYR A 86 -18.80 -6.79 -6.26
CA TYR A 86 -18.51 -8.16 -6.70
C TYR A 86 -19.76 -9.05 -6.73
N ILE A 87 -20.68 -8.90 -5.78
CA ILE A 87 -21.96 -9.63 -5.81
C ILE A 87 -22.81 -9.19 -7.01
N SER A 88 -22.75 -7.91 -7.39
CA SER A 88 -23.46 -7.42 -8.58
C SER A 88 -22.84 -7.88 -9.90
N THR A 89 -21.52 -8.07 -9.96
CA THR A 89 -20.80 -8.51 -11.17
C THR A 89 -20.78 -10.03 -11.39
N CYS A 90 -21.11 -10.84 -10.36
CA CYS A 90 -21.27 -12.30 -10.50
C CYS A 90 -22.69 -12.76 -10.89
N LYS A 91 -23.59 -11.82 -11.21
CA LYS A 91 -24.99 -12.12 -11.61
C LYS A 91 -25.25 -12.10 -13.12
N GLU A 92 -24.20 -12.08 -13.94
CA GLU A 92 -24.31 -12.21 -15.41
C GLU A 92 -23.99 -13.64 -15.87
#